data_AF-A0A3A4Q898-F1
#
_entry.id   AF-A0A3A4Q898-F1
#
_cell.length_a   1.000
_cell.length_b   1.000
_cell.length_c   1.000
_cell.angle_alpha   90.00
_cell.angle_beta   90.00
_cell.angle_gamma   90.00
#
_symmetry.space_group_name_H-M   'P 1'
#
loop_
_entity.id
_entity.type
_entity.pdbx_description
1 polymer ?
#
loop_
_entity_poly.entity_id
_entity_poly.type
_entity_poly.pdbx_seq_one_letter_code
_entity_poly.pdbx_strand_id
1 'polypeptide(L)'
;MIVGCSSINGNLRSDSEISTESLAAQWGIQVEMIALTAAGRMVDFRYRVIDEKKAVPVFDRNTKAYLIHQSTNQTLAVPTTAKVGPLRTTGTPEEGRVYWMFFGNPGVVKSGDRVNVVIGDVKISDLVVQ
;
A
#
# COMPACT_ATOMS: atom_id res chain seq x y z
N MET A 1 30.00 35.22 -28.61
CA MET A 1 30.02 34.24 -27.50
C MET A 1 28.86 34.58 -26.58
N ILE A 2 27.97 33.63 -26.31
CA ILE A 2 27.42 33.24 -24.99
C ILE A 2 26.26 32.28 -25.28
N VAL A 3 26.37 31.11 -24.65
CA VAL A 3 25.60 29.89 -24.86
C VAL A 3 24.22 30.02 -24.22
N GLY A 4 23.18 29.60 -24.95
CA GLY A 4 21.81 29.52 -24.44
C GLY A 4 21.66 28.36 -23.44
N CYS A 5 21.25 28.67 -22.21
CA CYS A 5 20.81 27.67 -21.25
C CYS A 5 19.39 27.24 -21.59
N SER A 6 19.24 26.09 -22.26
CA SER A 6 17.95 25.42 -22.43
C SER A 6 17.85 24.31 -21.37
N SER A 7 17.17 24.61 -20.27
CA SER A 7 16.90 23.63 -19.21
C SER A 7 15.74 22.74 -19.66
N ILE A 8 16.07 21.59 -20.24
CA ILE A 8 15.12 20.51 -20.54
C ILE A 8 14.90 19.72 -19.26
N ASN A 9 13.98 20.20 -18.41
CA ASN A 9 13.41 19.36 -17.35
C ASN A 9 12.38 18.43 -18.00
N GLY A 10 12.85 17.31 -18.51
CA GLY A 10 12.02 16.19 -18.95
C GLY A 10 11.23 15.63 -17.76
N ASN A 11 9.93 15.87 -17.80
CA ASN A 11 8.91 15.41 -16.86
C ASN A 11 8.94 13.88 -16.67
N LEU A 12 9.42 13.40 -15.52
CA LEU A 12 9.39 11.99 -15.09
C LEU A 12 8.42 11.80 -13.92
N ARG A 13 7.15 12.21 -14.07
CA ARG A 13 6.12 12.10 -13.03
C ARG A 13 4.75 11.76 -13.63
N SER A 14 4.57 10.55 -14.17
CA SER A 14 3.23 10.16 -14.67
C SER A 14 2.81 8.70 -14.42
N ASP A 15 3.66 7.84 -13.86
CA ASP A 15 3.24 6.47 -13.50
C ASP A 15 2.66 6.35 -12.07
N SER A 16 3.06 7.23 -11.14
CA SER A 16 2.62 7.16 -9.73
C SER A 16 1.32 7.91 -9.43
N GLU A 17 0.95 8.90 -10.24
CA GLU A 17 -0.29 9.69 -10.01
C GLU A 17 -1.52 8.91 -10.48
N ILE A 18 -1.47 8.25 -11.63
CA ILE A 18 -2.58 7.47 -12.20
C ILE A 18 -2.97 6.30 -11.29
N SER A 19 -1.99 5.66 -10.66
CA SER A 19 -2.21 4.57 -9.70
C SER A 19 -2.80 5.08 -8.38
N THR A 20 -2.43 6.28 -7.91
CA THR A 20 -2.98 6.84 -6.67
C THR A 20 -4.40 7.40 -6.87
N GLU A 21 -4.64 8.11 -7.98
CA GLU A 21 -5.94 8.68 -8.33
C GLU A 21 -6.99 7.61 -8.64
N SER A 22 -6.59 6.50 -9.27
CA SER A 22 -7.49 5.37 -9.53
C SER A 22 -7.90 4.64 -8.25
N LEU A 23 -6.97 4.48 -7.29
CA LEU A 23 -7.26 3.88 -5.98
C LEU A 23 -8.18 4.77 -5.14
N ALA A 24 -7.90 6.07 -5.16
CA ALA A 24 -8.75 7.09 -4.58
C ALA A 24 -10.17 7.04 -5.15
N ALA A 25 -10.30 7.01 -6.48
CA ALA A 25 -11.57 7.00 -7.17
C ALA A 25 -12.37 5.70 -6.94
N GLN A 26 -11.71 4.54 -6.95
CA GLN A 26 -12.35 3.23 -6.82
C GLN A 26 -12.69 2.85 -5.37
N TRP A 27 -11.78 3.12 -4.44
CA TRP A 27 -11.84 2.53 -3.08
C TRP A 27 -11.82 3.56 -1.96
N GLY A 28 -11.69 4.85 -2.27
CA GLY A 28 -11.68 5.90 -1.26
C GLY A 28 -10.46 5.87 -0.35
N ILE A 29 -9.36 5.26 -0.81
CA ILE A 29 -8.09 5.21 -0.08
C ILE A 29 -6.95 5.73 -0.93
N GLN A 30 -5.99 6.36 -0.28
CA GLN A 30 -4.74 6.83 -0.86
C GLN A 30 -3.59 6.11 -0.18
N VAL A 31 -2.71 5.48 -0.95
CA VAL A 31 -1.50 4.85 -0.40
C VAL A 31 -0.50 5.95 -0.04
N GLU A 32 -0.07 5.95 1.23
CA GLU A 32 0.88 6.93 1.76
C GLU A 32 2.30 6.33 1.78
N MET A 33 2.40 5.05 2.15
CA MET A 33 3.69 4.39 2.30
C MET A 33 3.57 2.88 2.21
N ILE A 34 4.58 2.24 1.63
CA ILE A 34 4.84 0.82 1.79
C ILE A 34 6.34 0.60 1.98
N ALA A 35 6.72 0.08 3.14
CA ALA A 35 8.13 0.02 3.52
C ALA A 35 8.46 -1.24 4.32
N LEU A 36 9.72 -1.66 4.26
CA LEU A 36 10.20 -2.71 5.16
C LEU A 36 10.41 -2.17 6.57
N THR A 37 9.96 -2.95 7.55
CA THR A 37 10.14 -2.66 8.98
C THR A 37 10.57 -3.91 9.73
N ALA A 38 10.80 -3.77 11.04
CA ALA A 38 11.25 -4.85 11.93
C ALA A 38 12.43 -5.64 11.35
N ALA A 39 13.47 -4.93 10.92
CA ALA A 39 14.66 -5.50 10.27
C ALA A 39 14.34 -6.38 9.04
N GLY A 40 13.33 -5.98 8.25
CA GLY A 40 12.89 -6.69 7.06
C GLY A 40 11.94 -7.86 7.33
N ARG A 41 11.54 -8.08 8.60
CA ARG A 41 10.60 -9.16 8.97
C ARG A 41 9.13 -8.79 8.78
N MET A 42 8.84 -7.52 8.51
CA MET A 42 7.48 -7.05 8.25
C MET A 42 7.47 -6.01 7.15
N VAL A 43 6.35 -5.89 6.46
CA VAL A 43 6.04 -4.79 5.55
C VAL A 43 5.01 -3.89 6.23
N ASP A 44 5.33 -2.61 6.42
CA ASP A 44 4.41 -1.55 6.87
C ASP A 44 3.68 -0.98 5.66
N PHE A 45 2.36 -1.12 5.61
CA PHE A 45 1.50 -0.53 4.60
C PHE A 45 0.62 0.55 5.24
N ARG A 46 0.83 1.80 4.84
CA ARG A 46 0.07 2.95 5.33
C ARG A 46 -0.78 3.54 4.22
N TYR A 47 -2.03 3.84 4.56
CA TYR A 47 -2.98 4.43 3.64
C TYR A 47 -3.88 5.43 4.39
N ARG A 48 -4.27 6.48 3.69
CA ARG A 48 -5.23 7.47 4.15
C ARG A 48 -6.61 7.16 3.57
N VAL A 49 -7.64 7.28 4.38
CA VAL A 49 -9.01 7.29 3.87
C VAL A 49 -9.32 8.69 3.33
N ILE A 50 -9.76 8.77 2.08
CA ILE A 50 -10.20 10.01 1.44
C ILE A 50 -11.71 10.04 1.18
N ASP A 51 -12.37 8.87 1.21
CA ASP A 51 -13.82 8.75 1.09
C ASP A 51 -14.28 7.60 1.99
N GLU A 52 -14.90 7.96 3.11
CA GLU A 52 -15.37 7.00 4.12
C GLU A 52 -16.38 5.99 3.55
N LYS A 53 -17.23 6.40 2.60
CA LYS A 53 -18.31 5.58 2.04
C LYS A 53 -17.75 4.49 1.13
N LYS A 54 -16.69 4.81 0.39
CA LYS A 54 -15.99 3.86 -0.47
C LYS A 54 -14.99 2.99 0.29
N ALA A 55 -14.44 3.49 1.40
CA ALA A 55 -13.47 2.76 2.20
C ALA A 55 -14.10 1.66 3.07
N VAL A 56 -15.42 1.66 3.31
CA VAL A 56 -16.13 0.63 4.09
C VAL A 56 -15.66 -0.82 3.84
N PRO A 57 -15.59 -1.33 2.59
CA PRO A 57 -15.13 -2.70 2.30
C PRO A 57 -13.67 -2.99 2.72
N VAL A 58 -12.81 -1.97 2.76
CA VAL A 58 -11.39 -2.10 3.19
C VAL A 58 -11.31 -2.40 4.70
N PHE A 59 -12.27 -1.90 5.48
CA PHE A 59 -12.29 -2.01 6.94
C PHE A 59 -13.08 -3.22 7.47
N ASP A 60 -13.81 -3.95 6.62
CA ASP A 60 -14.60 -5.10 7.05
C ASP A 60 -13.70 -6.18 7.67
N ARG A 61 -13.94 -6.48 8.95
CA ARG A 61 -13.21 -7.48 9.75
C ARG A 61 -13.15 -8.88 9.13
N ASN A 62 -14.12 -9.25 8.29
CA ASN A 62 -14.17 -10.55 7.63
C ASN A 62 -13.27 -10.61 6.38
N THR A 63 -12.88 -9.44 5.86
CA THR A 63 -12.07 -9.32 4.67
C THR A 63 -10.65 -9.80 4.93
N LYS A 64 -10.17 -10.79 4.16
CA LYS A 64 -8.78 -11.25 4.25
C LYS A 64 -7.86 -10.28 3.52
N ALA A 65 -6.79 -9.87 4.19
CA ALA A 65 -5.75 -9.05 3.59
C ALA A 65 -4.46 -9.85 3.44
N TYR A 66 -3.86 -9.75 2.26
CA TYR A 66 -2.59 -10.39 1.93
C TYR A 66 -1.83 -9.56 0.89
N LEU A 67 -0.52 -9.69 0.90
CA LEU A 67 0.39 -9.03 -0.01
C LEU A 67 1.01 -10.09 -0.93
N ILE A 68 0.99 -9.87 -2.23
CA ILE A 68 1.57 -10.76 -3.23
C ILE A 68 2.88 -10.13 -3.71
N HIS A 69 3.99 -10.83 -3.56
CA HIS A 69 5.24 -10.41 -4.15
C HIS A 69 5.25 -10.74 -5.65
N GLN A 70 5.39 -9.73 -6.52
CA GLN A 70 5.22 -9.93 -7.97
C GLN A 70 6.28 -10.86 -8.58
N SER A 71 7.52 -10.79 -8.10
CA SER A 71 8.62 -11.58 -8.68
C SER A 71 8.53 -13.07 -8.33
N THR A 72 8.10 -13.40 -7.10
CA THR A 72 8.04 -14.80 -6.64
C THR A 72 6.63 -15.38 -6.59
N ASN A 73 5.59 -14.55 -6.82
CA ASN A 73 4.17 -14.87 -6.61
C ASN A 73 3.84 -15.41 -5.20
N GLN A 74 4.71 -15.18 -4.21
CA GLN A 74 4.46 -15.59 -2.84
C GLN A 74 3.49 -14.63 -2.16
N THR A 75 2.57 -15.18 -1.39
CA THR A 75 1.57 -14.43 -0.61
C THR A 75 1.99 -14.30 0.84
N LEU A 76 2.12 -13.07 1.31
CA LEU A 76 2.39 -12.69 2.69
C LEU A 76 1.07 -12.30 3.37
N ALA A 77 0.68 -13.03 4.40
CA ALA A 77 -0.54 -12.74 5.15
C ALA A 77 -0.29 -11.69 6.25
N VAL A 78 -1.36 -11.03 6.68
CA VAL A 78 -1.35 -10.25 7.93
C VAL A 78 -1.16 -11.24 9.09
N PRO A 79 -0.10 -11.10 9.91
CA PRO A 79 0.12 -12.00 11.03
C PRO A 79 -0.97 -11.77 12.08
N THR A 80 -1.66 -12.85 12.45
CA THR A 80 -2.59 -12.89 13.57
C THR A 80 -1.86 -13.36 14.81
N THR A 81 -1.84 -12.55 15.85
CA THR A 81 -1.31 -12.96 17.15
C THR A 81 -2.45 -13.44 18.04
N ALA A 82 -2.23 -14.51 18.81
CA ALA A 82 -3.26 -15.16 19.63
C ALA A 82 -3.90 -14.24 20.69
N LYS A 83 -3.26 -13.12 21.03
CA LYS A 83 -3.69 -12.20 22.10
C LYS A 83 -4.16 -10.84 21.61
N VAL A 84 -3.75 -10.43 20.41
CA VAL A 84 -3.99 -9.07 19.87
C VAL A 84 -4.85 -9.12 18.60
N GLY A 85 -5.16 -10.31 18.07
CA GLY A 85 -5.90 -10.47 16.82
C GLY A 85 -5.04 -10.15 15.59
N PRO A 86 -5.65 -9.91 14.42
CA PRO A 86 -4.92 -9.42 13.24
C PRO A 86 -4.38 -8.01 13.51
N LEU A 87 -3.10 -7.77 13.19
CA LEU A 87 -2.44 -6.46 13.34
C LEU A 87 -2.90 -5.47 12.26
N ARG A 88 -4.16 -5.05 12.37
CA ARG A 88 -4.81 -4.06 11.51
C ARG A 88 -5.85 -3.30 12.32
N THR A 89 -6.10 -2.05 11.95
CA THR A 89 -7.23 -1.30 12.51
C THR A 89 -8.54 -1.87 11.95
N THR A 90 -9.54 -2.03 12.82
CA THR A 90 -10.92 -2.38 12.45
C THR A 90 -11.85 -1.36 13.07
N GLY A 91 -12.95 -1.01 12.41
CA GLY A 91 -13.88 0.04 12.85
C GLY A 91 -14.43 0.86 11.69
N THR A 92 -15.15 1.95 12.01
CA THR A 92 -15.66 2.89 11.01
C THR A 92 -14.48 3.66 10.39
N PRO A 93 -14.35 3.69 9.06
CA PRO A 93 -13.33 4.52 8.41
C PRO A 93 -13.61 6.00 8.69
N GLU A 94 -12.58 6.74 9.08
CA GLU A 94 -12.64 8.20 9.26
C GLU A 94 -11.92 8.87 8.10
N GLU A 95 -12.62 9.75 7.38
CA GLU A 95 -12.02 10.53 6.30
C GLU A 95 -10.85 11.39 6.81
N GLY A 96 -9.79 11.47 6.02
CA GLY A 96 -8.56 12.20 6.34
C GLY A 96 -7.62 11.46 7.29
N ARG A 97 -8.05 10.35 7.90
CA ARG A 97 -7.23 9.58 8.85
C ARG A 97 -6.32 8.57 8.15
N VAL A 98 -5.10 8.47 8.66
CA VAL A 98 -4.10 7.50 8.20
C VAL A 98 -4.21 6.23 9.05
N TYR A 99 -4.30 5.10 8.36
CA TYR A 99 -4.35 3.77 8.93
C TYR A 99 -3.14 2.97 8.46
N TRP A 100 -2.88 1.87 9.17
CA TRP A 100 -1.73 1.00 8.94
C TRP A 100 -2.14 -0.47 8.92
N MET A 101 -1.39 -1.27 8.18
CA MET A 101 -1.51 -2.71 8.11
C MET A 101 -0.12 -3.32 8.00
N PHE A 102 0.16 -4.35 8.79
CA PHE A 102 1.43 -5.08 8.70
C PHE A 102 1.25 -6.42 7.99
N PHE A 103 2.19 -6.75 7.11
CA PHE A 103 2.31 -8.08 6.52
C PHE A 103 3.57 -8.76 7.02
N GLY A 104 3.46 -10.04 7.38
CA GLY A 104 4.61 -10.81 7.84
C GLY A 104 5.53 -11.12 6.66
N ASN A 105 6.82 -10.81 6.78
CA ASN A 105 7.81 -11.06 5.76
C ASN A 105 8.87 -12.05 6.27
N PRO A 106 8.88 -13.32 5.83
CA PRO A 106 9.91 -14.27 6.21
C PRO A 106 11.28 -13.98 5.54
N GLY A 107 11.39 -12.93 4.72
CA GLY A 107 12.58 -12.56 3.95
C GLY A 107 12.38 -12.63 2.44
N VAL A 108 11.12 -12.63 1.99
CA VAL A 108 10.71 -12.74 0.58
C VAL A 108 10.74 -11.39 -0.11
N VAL A 109 10.19 -10.37 0.55
CA VAL A 109 10.12 -9.00 0.02
C VAL A 109 11.36 -8.21 0.47
N LYS A 110 11.96 -7.47 -0.45
CA LYS A 110 13.09 -6.57 -0.25
C LYS A 110 12.73 -5.13 -0.66
N SER A 111 13.48 -4.16 -0.17
CA SER A 111 13.36 -2.78 -0.67
C SER A 111 13.66 -2.75 -2.18
N GLY A 112 12.84 -2.04 -2.93
CA GLY A 112 12.85 -1.98 -4.40
C GLY A 112 11.95 -3.03 -5.07
N ASP A 113 11.45 -4.03 -4.34
CA ASP A 113 10.57 -5.04 -4.92
C ASP A 113 9.16 -4.48 -5.18
N ARG A 114 8.50 -5.06 -6.19
CA ARG A 114 7.11 -4.76 -6.50
C ARG A 114 6.16 -5.75 -5.85
N VAL A 115 5.11 -5.23 -5.25
CA VAL A 115 4.11 -6.00 -4.52
C VAL A 115 2.70 -5.56 -4.88
N ASN A 116 1.76 -6.47 -4.75
CA ASN A 116 0.33 -6.20 -4.89
C ASN A 116 -0.33 -6.43 -3.53
N VAL A 117 -1.06 -5.45 -3.01
CA VAL A 117 -1.83 -5.59 -1.77
C VAL A 117 -3.28 -5.93 -2.14
N VAL A 118 -3.80 -7.03 -1.59
CA VAL A 118 -5.19 -7.45 -1.76
C VAL A 118 -5.88 -7.40 -0.40
N ILE A 119 -7.02 -6.70 -0.34
CA ILE A 119 -7.88 -6.56 0.83
C ILE A 119 -9.29 -6.94 0.37
N GLY A 120 -9.61 -8.23 0.45
CA GLY A 120 -10.90 -8.75 -0.07
C GLY A 120 -10.98 -8.62 -1.57
N ASP A 121 -11.94 -7.81 -2.02
CA ASP A 121 -12.14 -7.51 -3.44
C ASP A 121 -11.27 -6.33 -3.92
N VAL A 122 -10.65 -5.60 -2.98
CA VAL A 122 -9.74 -4.50 -3.29
C VAL A 122 -8.38 -5.05 -3.66
N LYS A 123 -7.90 -4.75 -4.86
CA LYS A 123 -6.55 -5.10 -5.31
C LYS A 123 -5.78 -3.84 -5.72
N ILE A 124 -4.70 -3.60 -5.01
CA ILE A 124 -3.74 -2.52 -5.25
C ILE A 124 -2.51 -3.17 -5.87
N SER A 125 -2.14 -2.77 -7.08
CA SER A 125 -1.02 -3.38 -7.81
C SER A 125 0.14 -2.41 -7.99
N ASP A 126 1.31 -2.97 -8.27
CA ASP A 126 2.52 -2.23 -8.68
C ASP A 126 3.06 -1.27 -7.60
N LEU A 127 2.87 -1.63 -6.33
CA LEU A 127 3.44 -0.89 -5.21
C LEU A 127 4.93 -1.22 -5.07
N VAL A 128 5.77 -0.20 -4.98
CA VAL A 128 7.22 -0.34 -4.79
C VAL A 128 7.55 -0.20 -3.31
N VAL A 129 8.18 -1.23 -2.74
CA VAL A 129 8.58 -1.25 -1.33
C VAL A 129 9.82 -0.38 -1.12
N GLN A 130 9.77 0.52 -0.15
CA GLN A 130 10.90 1.36 0.26
C GLN A 130 11.68 0.76 1.43
#